data_AF-A0A8I1LUE9-F1
#
_entry.id   AF-A0A8I1LUE9-F1
#
_cell.length_a   1.000
_cell.length_b   1.000
_cell.length_c   1.000
_cell.angle_alpha   90.00
_cell.angle_beta   90.00
_cell.angle_gamma   90.00
#
_symmetry.space_group_name_H-M   'P 1'
#
loop_
_entity.id
_entity.type
_entity.pdbx_description
1 polymer ?
#
loop_
_entity_poly.entity_id
_entity_poly.type
_entity_poly.pdbx_seq_one_letter_code
_entity_poly.pdbx_strand_id
1 'polypeptide(L)'
;MYDTLKVLPNEDYMYYADTINVPYGHKTKDEVKKYVLDAIEIISQQKVKAIVIACNTATSAAIEEIRAKYSIQIIGMEPAVKPAVKTKKI
;
A
#
# COMPACT_ATOMS: atom_id res chain seq x y z
N MET A 1 7.22 -4.13 7.93
CA MET A 1 8.64 -3.73 7.90
C MET A 1 9.55 -4.75 8.60
N TYR A 2 9.18 -5.26 9.78
CA TYR A 2 10.01 -6.26 10.45
C TYR A 2 10.33 -7.50 9.59
N ASP A 3 9.33 -8.08 8.93
CA ASP A 3 9.57 -9.26 8.09
C ASP A 3 10.42 -8.95 6.85
N THR A 4 10.23 -7.79 6.23
CA THR A 4 11.01 -7.38 5.05
C THR A 4 12.48 -7.21 5.39
N LEU A 5 12.80 -6.61 6.54
CA LEU A 5 14.17 -6.47 7.03
C LEU A 5 14.88 -7.83 7.23
N LYS A 6 14.13 -8.91 7.51
CA LYS A 6 14.70 -10.25 7.65
C LYS A 6 14.97 -10.92 6.32
N VAL A 7 14.05 -10.81 5.36
CA VAL A 7 14.14 -11.51 4.07
C VAL A 7 14.96 -10.75 3.03
N LEU A 8 15.07 -9.43 3.18
CA LEU A 8 15.77 -8.52 2.29
C LEU A 8 16.66 -7.55 3.10
N PRO A 9 17.63 -8.07 3.89
CA PRO A 9 18.40 -7.26 4.85
C PRO A 9 19.34 -6.24 4.20
N ASN A 10 19.65 -6.41 2.91
CA ASN A 10 20.60 -5.56 2.18
C ASN A 10 19.91 -4.46 1.36
N GLU A 11 18.61 -4.24 1.58
CA GLU A 11 17.85 -3.19 0.90
C GLU A 11 17.76 -1.94 1.76
N ASP A 12 17.77 -0.78 1.11
CA ASP A 12 17.47 0.49 1.76
C ASP A 12 15.96 0.70 1.83
N TYR A 13 15.49 1.12 3.01
CA TYR A 13 14.07 1.32 3.26
C TYR A 13 13.78 2.77 3.64
N MET A 14 12.81 3.37 2.95
CA MET A 14 12.16 4.60 3.37
C MET A 14 10.75 4.27 3.87
N TYR A 15 10.43 4.67 5.09
CA TYR A 15 9.12 4.44 5.70
C TYR A 15 8.35 5.75 5.81
N TYR A 16 7.12 5.76 5.31
CA TYR A 16 6.18 6.87 5.44
C TYR A 16 4.95 6.39 6.20
N ALA A 17 4.57 7.14 7.25
CA ALA A 17 3.35 6.92 8.02
C ALA A 17 2.55 8.21 8.09
N ASP A 18 1.31 8.17 7.61
CA ASP A 18 0.38 9.28 7.72
C ASP A 18 -0.26 9.30 9.11
N THR A 19 0.46 9.87 10.08
CA THR A 19 -0.02 9.98 11.46
C THR A 19 -1.11 11.03 11.66
N ILE A 20 -1.33 11.91 10.66
CA ILE A 20 -2.30 13.01 10.72
C ILE A 20 -3.69 12.49 10.36
N ASN A 21 -3.78 11.64 9.33
CA ASN A 21 -5.07 11.20 8.81
C ASN A 21 -5.51 9.82 9.32
N VAL A 22 -4.73 9.14 10.17
CA VAL A 22 -5.20 7.91 10.84
C VAL A 22 -6.32 8.20 11.86
N PRO A 23 -7.27 7.27 12.07
CA PRO A 23 -7.40 5.98 11.40
C PRO A 23 -8.16 6.09 10.05
N TYR A 24 -7.62 5.43 9.02
CA TYR A 24 -8.25 5.39 7.69
C TYR A 24 -9.59 4.65 7.66
N GLY A 25 -9.82 3.72 8.61
CA GLY A 25 -11.04 2.92 8.65
C GLY A 25 -12.33 3.73 8.85
N HIS A 26 -12.25 4.95 9.38
CA HIS A 26 -13.42 5.82 9.60
C HIS A 26 -13.68 6.78 8.42
N LYS A 27 -12.87 6.71 7.36
CA LYS A 27 -12.89 7.64 6.24
C LYS A 27 -13.51 7.00 5.01
N THR A 28 -14.00 7.85 4.12
CA THR A 28 -14.47 7.42 2.81
C THR A 28 -13.31 6.91 1.95
N LYS A 29 -13.63 6.07 0.96
CA LYS A 29 -12.62 5.57 0.02
C LYS A 29 -11.91 6.70 -0.72
N ASP A 30 -12.64 7.75 -1.07
CA ASP A 30 -12.08 8.88 -1.83
C ASP A 30 -11.15 9.75 -0.97
N GLU A 31 -11.46 9.97 0.30
CA GLU A 31 -10.55 10.64 1.24
C GLU A 31 -9.26 9.84 1.41
N VAL A 32 -9.36 8.53 1.70
CA VAL A 32 -8.19 7.67 1.86
C VAL A 32 -7.36 7.66 0.59
N LYS A 33 -8.01 7.52 -0.56
CA LYS A 33 -7.35 7.55 -1.87
C LYS A 33 -6.56 8.84 -2.07
N LYS A 34 -7.15 10.00 -1.76
CA LYS A 34 -6.47 11.29 -1.86
C LYS A 34 -5.19 11.31 -1.01
N TYR A 35 -5.28 10.97 0.27
CA TYR A 35 -4.11 10.96 1.16
C TYR A 35 -2.99 10.03 0.68
N VAL A 36 -3.37 8.86 0.15
CA VAL A 36 -2.40 7.90 -0.38
C VAL A 36 -1.75 8.42 -1.66
N LEU A 37 -2.51 9.04 -2.57
CA LEU A 37 -1.95 9.60 -3.81
C LEU A 37 -0.98 10.75 -3.52
N ASP A 38 -1.32 11.64 -2.58
CA ASP A 38 -0.46 12.74 -2.14
C ASP A 38 0.86 12.20 -1.56
N ALA A 39 0.79 11.15 -0.74
CA ALA A 39 1.98 10.50 -0.18
C ALA A 39 2.85 9.83 -1.26
N ILE A 40 2.23 9.13 -2.22
CA ILE A 40 2.95 8.45 -3.30
C ILE A 40 3.63 9.46 -4.22
N GLU A 41 3.01 10.61 -4.49
CA GLU A 41 3.62 11.66 -5.31
C GLU A 41 4.95 12.11 -4.70
N ILE A 42 4.99 12.36 -3.39
CA ILE A 42 6.22 12.74 -2.68
C ILE A 42 7.26 11.61 -2.71
N ILE A 43 6.83 10.37 -2.43
CA ILE A 43 7.73 9.19 -2.36
C ILE A 43 8.33 8.86 -3.73
N SER A 44 7.53 8.97 -4.80
CA SER A 44 7.95 8.64 -6.16
C SER A 44 9.13 9.48 -6.65
N GLN A 45 9.33 10.67 -6.07
CA GLN A 45 10.44 11.57 -6.38
C GLN A 45 11.77 11.09 -5.78
N GLN A 46 11.76 10.16 -4.81
CA GLN A 46 12.95 9.72 -4.06
C GLN A 46 13.76 8.61 -4.75
N LYS A 47 13.58 8.40 -6.07
CA LYS A 47 14.27 7.36 -6.87
C LYS A 47 14.24 5.96 -6.25
N VAL A 48 13.12 5.60 -5.63
CA VAL A 48 12.89 4.25 -5.10
C VAL A 48 12.72 3.25 -6.24
N LYS A 49 13.05 1.97 -6.00
CA LYS A 49 12.86 0.91 -7.00
C LYS A 49 11.50 0.23 -6.93
N ALA A 50 10.85 0.29 -5.77
CA ALA A 50 9.53 -0.26 -5.52
C ALA A 50 8.85 0.51 -4.38
N ILE A 51 7.52 0.49 -4.35
CA ILE A 51 6.72 1.03 -3.25
C ILE A 51 5.80 -0.06 -2.71
N VAL A 52 5.77 -0.20 -1.38
CA VAL A 52 4.90 -1.14 -0.67
C VAL A 52 3.82 -0.36 0.09
N ILE A 53 2.55 -0.56 -0.27
CA ILE A 53 1.40 -0.04 0.46
C ILE A 53 1.02 -1.06 1.53
N ALA A 54 1.59 -0.90 2.73
CA ALA A 54 1.44 -1.87 3.83
C ALA A 54 0.09 -1.81 4.56
N CYS A 55 -0.74 -0.80 4.32
CA CYS A 55 -2.07 -0.68 4.93
C CYS A 55 -3.14 -1.30 4.02
N ASN A 56 -3.96 -2.22 4.55
CA ASN A 56 -5.05 -2.86 3.81
C ASN A 56 -6.08 -1.85 3.29
N THR A 57 -6.48 -0.88 4.12
CA THR A 57 -7.47 0.15 3.73
C THR A 57 -6.91 1.04 2.63
N ALA A 58 -5.64 1.47 2.74
CA ALA A 58 -4.97 2.24 1.68
C ALA A 58 -4.86 1.45 0.38
N THR A 59 -4.46 0.17 0.48
CA THR A 59 -4.37 -0.74 -0.68
C THR A 59 -5.71 -0.85 -1.39
N SER A 60 -6.77 -1.17 -0.64
CA SER A 60 -8.12 -1.32 -1.20
C SER A 60 -8.67 -0.02 -1.81
N ALA A 61 -8.22 1.14 -1.36
CA ALA A 61 -8.73 2.43 -1.82
C ALA A 61 -8.02 2.93 -3.09
N ALA A 62 -6.71 2.68 -3.23
CA ALA A 62 -5.89 3.43 -4.19
C ALA A 62 -4.99 2.61 -5.12
N ILE A 63 -4.77 1.30 -4.86
CA ILE A 63 -3.69 0.57 -5.54
C ILE A 63 -3.81 0.52 -7.07
N GLU A 64 -5.03 0.36 -7.59
CA GLU A 64 -5.27 0.27 -9.04
C GLU A 64 -4.94 1.58 -9.75
N GLU A 65 -5.29 2.72 -9.14
CA GLU A 65 -5.01 4.04 -9.69
C GLU A 65 -3.51 4.37 -9.64
N ILE A 66 -2.84 3.99 -8.56
CA ILE A 66 -1.39 4.16 -8.42
C ILE A 66 -0.66 3.31 -9.47
N ARG A 67 -1.07 2.06 -9.68
CA ARG A 67 -0.49 1.18 -10.72
C ARG A 67 -0.73 1.71 -12.12
N ALA A 68 -1.85 2.38 -12.38
CA ALA A 68 -2.13 3.00 -13.66
C ALA A 68 -1.30 4.27 -13.90
N LYS A 69 -1.01 5.04 -12.85
CA LYS A 69 -0.32 6.33 -12.93
C LYS A 69 1.21 6.22 -12.93
N TYR A 70 1.77 5.24 -12.21
CA TYR A 70 3.21 5.13 -12.00
C TYR A 70 3.77 3.84 -12.60
N SER A 71 4.92 3.95 -13.28
CA SER A 71 5.65 2.81 -13.86
C SER A 71 6.51 2.05 -12.84
N ILE A 72 6.68 2.61 -11.63
CA ILE A 72 7.42 1.96 -10.54
C ILE A 72 6.67 0.73 -10.04
N GLN A 73 7.40 -0.26 -9.50
CA GLN A 73 6.78 -1.47 -8.98
C GLN A 73 5.95 -1.17 -7.72
N ILE A 74 4.62 -1.31 -7.81
CA ILE A 74 3.68 -1.10 -6.69
C ILE A 74 3.18 -2.43 -6.14
N ILE A 75 3.53 -2.69 -4.89
CA ILE A 75 3.10 -3.85 -4.11
C ILE A 75 2.10 -3.35 -3.08
N GLY A 76 0.95 -3.99 -2.96
CA GLY A 76 0.04 -3.73 -1.84
C GLY A 76 -0.26 -5.01 -1.10
N MET A 77 -0.93 -4.85 0.03
CA MET A 77 -1.41 -6.00 0.79
C MET A 77 -2.50 -6.73 0.00
N GLU A 78 -2.37 -8.04 -0.17
CA GLU A 78 -3.50 -8.81 -0.68
C GLU A 78 -4.66 -8.73 0.33
N PRO A 79 -5.92 -8.51 -0.13
CA PRO A 79 -7.05 -8.67 0.74
C PRO A 79 -7.06 -10.11 1.28
N ALA A 80 -7.23 -10.27 2.59
CA ALA A 80 -7.35 -11.57 3.27
C ALA A 80 -8.54 -12.42 2.80
N VAL A 81 -9.27 -12.01 1.76
CA VAL A 81 -10.47 -12.67 1.24
C VAL A 81 -10.11 -13.82 0.28
N LYS A 82 -8.88 -13.92 -0.26
CA LYS A 82 -8.53 -15.02 -1.17
C LYS A 82 -8.45 -16.44 -0.55
N PRO A 83 -8.14 -16.67 0.74
CA PRO A 83 -8.24 -18.02 1.31
C PRO A 83 -9.69 -18.44 1.61
N ALA A 84 -10.58 -17.50 1.90
CA ALA A 84 -11.95 -17.81 2.35
C ALA A 84 -12.88 -18.28 1.21
N VAL A 85 -12.62 -17.88 -0.04
CA VAL A 85 -13.46 -18.27 -1.18
C VAL A 85 -13.05 -19.61 -1.79
N LYS A 86 -11.91 -20.21 -1.38
CA LYS A 86 -11.48 -21.55 -1.83
C LYS A 86 -12.18 -22.71 -1.10
N THR A 87 -13.09 -22.43 -0.18
CA THR A 87 -13.94 -23.42 0.51
C THR A 87 -15.43 -23.15 0.27
N LYS A 88 -15.86 -22.97 -0.99
CA LYS A 88 -17.23 -23.33 -1.36
C LYS A 88 -17.24 -24.79 -1.80
N LYS A 89 -17.45 -25.70 -0.84
CA LYS A 89 -18.08 -27.00 -1.15
C LYS A 89 -19.57 -26.70 -1.35
N ILE A 90 -20.02 -26.80 -2.59
CA ILE A 90 -21.42 -27.13 -2.89
C ILE A 90 -21.53 -28.65 -2.69
#